data_AF-A0A1J3ER27-F1
#
_entry.id   AF-A0A1J3ER27-F1
#
_cell.length_a   1.000
_cell.length_b   1.000
_cell.length_c   1.000
_cell.angle_alpha   90.00
_cell.angle_beta   90.00
_cell.angle_gamma   90.00
#
_symmetry.space_group_name_H-M   'P 1'
#
loop_
_entity.id
_entity.type
_entity.pdbx_description
1 polymer ?
#
loop_
_entity_poly.entity_id
_entity_poly.type
_entity_poly.pdbx_seq_one_letter_code
_entity_poly.pdbx_strand_id
1 'polypeptide(L)'
;RNCYNFFNLTANRKYLIRGTFLYGNYDGLNQLPSFELHIGPNNWTSVSNLGVTNGSIHEMIHVLTVNHLQVCLVKTGDTTPFISSLELRPLNNNTYVTQSGSLIAVSRVYFSPTSSFVRFDEDIHDRTWVPFSDNTTSFLSTNVSVDTSNLYNVPQPVAKTAAVPANVTHPLTLDWSLDEINAQSYIYMHFAEIKNLEDDEIREFTITYNGGKSWFHYFRPPKFSITTIYNPTAVSSPDGNFNFTFAMTVNSTLPPLINALEIYKVLDLPLLETDQDEVSAMMNIKTTYEERRSMLSSVISVGRFIL
;
A
#
# COMPACT_ATOMS: atom_id res chain seq x y z
N ARG A 1 24.62 -2.85 7.72
CA ARG A 1 23.54 -1.92 7.34
C ARG A 1 23.97 -1.21 6.06
N ASN A 2 23.18 -1.30 5.00
CA ASN A 2 23.43 -0.63 3.71
C ASN A 2 22.19 0.18 3.34
N CYS A 3 22.36 1.42 2.87
CA CYS A 3 21.25 2.34 2.70
C CYS A 3 21.22 2.98 1.31
N TYR A 4 20.03 3.04 0.74
CA TYR A 4 19.71 3.85 -0.42
C TYR A 4 19.31 5.25 0.06
N ASN A 5 19.91 6.28 -0.51
CA ASN A 5 19.64 7.67 -0.17
C ASN A 5 18.98 8.35 -1.37
N PHE A 6 17.80 8.89 -1.17
CA PHE A 6 17.09 9.71 -2.14
C PHE A 6 17.18 11.16 -1.69
N PHE A 7 17.76 12.01 -2.53
CA PHE A 7 17.88 13.44 -2.29
C PHE A 7 16.92 14.21 -3.20
N ASN A 8 16.72 15.51 -2.90
CA ASN A 8 15.86 16.41 -3.67
C ASN A 8 14.38 15.98 -3.71
N LEU A 9 13.91 15.31 -2.65
CA LEU A 9 12.49 15.03 -2.47
C LEU A 9 11.77 16.27 -1.94
N THR A 10 10.47 16.37 -2.19
CA THR A 10 9.66 17.43 -1.61
C THR A 10 9.38 17.13 -0.13
N ALA A 11 9.85 17.98 0.77
CA ALA A 11 9.50 17.92 2.19
C ALA A 11 7.99 18.17 2.38
N ASN A 12 7.42 17.61 3.45
CA ASN A 12 5.99 17.60 3.77
C ASN A 12 5.11 17.03 2.65
N ARG A 13 5.68 16.19 1.78
CA ARG A 13 4.94 15.49 0.73
C ARG A 13 4.78 14.03 1.09
N LYS A 14 3.63 13.47 0.74
CA LYS A 14 3.28 12.07 0.90
C LYS A 14 3.83 11.24 -0.26
N TYR A 15 4.44 10.11 0.06
CA TYR A 15 4.93 9.15 -0.91
C TYR A 15 4.44 7.75 -0.57
N LEU A 16 4.09 6.99 -1.60
CA LEU A 16 4.08 5.55 -1.57
C LEU A 16 5.50 5.06 -1.86
N ILE A 17 6.06 4.31 -0.92
CA ILE A 17 7.39 3.73 -0.97
C ILE A 17 7.20 2.22 -1.05
N ARG A 18 7.80 1.57 -2.04
CA ARG A 18 7.67 0.14 -2.27
C ARG A 18 9.02 -0.52 -2.47
N GLY A 19 9.31 -1.52 -1.64
CA GLY A 19 10.43 -2.46 -1.84
C GLY A 19 9.92 -3.78 -2.40
N THR A 20 10.55 -4.28 -3.46
CA THR A 20 10.26 -5.61 -4.03
C THR A 20 11.49 -6.50 -3.92
N PHE A 21 11.26 -7.75 -3.52
CA PHE A 21 12.28 -8.73 -3.19
C PHE A 21 11.98 -10.04 -3.91
N LEU A 22 12.65 -10.27 -5.04
CA LEU A 22 12.55 -11.51 -5.80
C LEU A 22 13.89 -12.25 -5.73
N TYR A 23 13.95 -13.28 -4.88
CA TYR A 23 15.16 -14.08 -4.72
C TYR A 23 15.27 -15.14 -5.82
N GLY A 24 16.15 -14.91 -6.78
CA GLY A 24 16.45 -15.85 -7.88
C GLY A 24 17.75 -16.63 -7.69
N ASN A 25 18.17 -16.90 -6.45
CA ASN A 25 19.47 -17.53 -6.14
C ASN A 25 20.68 -16.81 -6.77
N TYR A 26 20.68 -15.47 -6.71
CA TYR A 26 21.68 -14.64 -7.39
C TYR A 26 23.13 -14.84 -6.86
N ASP A 27 23.27 -15.36 -5.64
CA ASP A 27 24.55 -15.60 -4.96
C ASP A 27 25.00 -17.07 -5.01
N GLY A 28 24.19 -17.97 -5.56
CA GLY A 28 24.49 -19.39 -5.66
C GLY A 28 24.44 -20.17 -4.34
N LEU A 29 24.01 -19.55 -3.24
CA LEU A 29 23.99 -20.18 -1.90
C LEU A 29 22.73 -21.00 -1.65
N ASN A 30 21.70 -20.80 -2.47
CA ASN A 30 20.38 -21.43 -2.36
C ASN A 30 19.77 -21.28 -0.95
N GLN A 31 20.03 -20.14 -0.31
CA GLN A 31 19.58 -19.83 1.04
C GLN A 31 18.75 -18.55 1.01
N LEU A 32 17.47 -18.63 1.41
CA LEU A 32 16.59 -17.46 1.44
C LEU A 32 17.12 -16.42 2.45
N PRO A 33 17.37 -15.17 2.02
CA PRO A 33 17.85 -14.15 2.93
C PRO A 33 16.80 -13.72 3.96
N SER A 34 17.27 -13.41 5.17
CA SER A 34 16.48 -12.78 6.23
C SER A 34 17.20 -11.54 6.73
N PHE A 35 16.50 -10.41 6.77
CA PHE A 35 17.04 -9.11 7.17
C PHE A 35 15.91 -8.15 7.52
N GLU A 36 16.24 -6.98 8.05
CA GLU A 36 15.27 -5.92 8.30
C GLU A 36 15.37 -4.82 7.23
N LEU A 37 14.20 -4.31 6.85
CA LEU A 37 14.03 -3.11 6.04
C LEU A 37 13.72 -1.95 6.98
N HIS A 38 14.46 -0.86 6.86
CA HIS A 38 14.34 0.33 7.71
C HIS A 38 14.03 1.56 6.86
N ILE A 39 13.26 2.49 7.44
CA ILE A 39 13.06 3.85 6.92
C ILE A 39 13.72 4.85 7.87
N GLY A 40 14.70 5.59 7.37
CA GLY A 40 15.61 6.35 8.22
C GLY A 40 16.18 5.44 9.31
N PRO A 41 16.17 5.87 10.59
CA PRO A 41 16.62 5.04 11.71
C PRO A 41 15.61 3.98 12.18
N ASN A 42 14.36 4.03 11.71
CA ASN A 42 13.27 3.20 12.22
C ASN A 42 13.15 1.87 11.47
N ASN A 43 12.81 0.81 12.18
CA ASN A 43 12.44 -0.46 11.55
C ASN A 43 11.11 -0.30 10.82
N TRP A 44 11.08 -0.66 9.55
CA TRP A 44 9.86 -0.71 8.77
C TRP A 44 9.25 -2.12 8.83
N THR A 45 10.01 -3.15 8.47
CA THR A 45 9.55 -4.55 8.52
C THR A 45 10.72 -5.51 8.49
N SER A 46 10.50 -6.73 8.98
CA SER A 46 11.37 -7.86 8.70
C SER A 46 11.04 -8.43 7.32
N VAL A 47 12.06 -8.62 6.49
CA VAL A 47 11.95 -9.33 5.21
C VAL A 47 12.44 -10.76 5.46
N SER A 48 11.48 -11.67 5.55
CA SER A 48 11.69 -13.11 5.72
C SER A 48 10.65 -13.88 4.90
N ASN A 49 10.80 -15.20 4.78
CA ASN A 49 9.84 -16.06 4.09
C ASN A 49 9.53 -15.63 2.65
N LEU A 50 10.56 -15.21 1.92
CA LEU A 50 10.47 -14.83 0.51
C LEU A 50 9.87 -15.99 -0.27
N GLY A 51 8.63 -15.83 -0.74
CA GLY A 51 7.92 -16.86 -1.49
C GLY A 51 8.76 -17.29 -2.69
N VAL A 52 9.02 -18.60 -2.78
CA VAL A 52 9.92 -19.20 -3.80
C VAL A 52 9.43 -18.93 -5.23
N THR A 53 8.16 -18.54 -5.41
CA THR A 53 7.53 -18.28 -6.71
C THR A 53 7.11 -16.83 -6.98
N ASN A 54 6.76 -16.03 -5.95
CA ASN A 54 6.09 -14.73 -6.15
C ASN A 54 6.85 -13.51 -5.60
N GLY A 55 8.02 -13.71 -4.97
CA GLY A 55 8.73 -12.62 -4.29
C GLY A 55 7.95 -12.06 -3.09
N SER A 56 8.51 -11.02 -2.45
CA SER A 56 7.83 -10.24 -1.41
C SER A 56 7.76 -8.78 -1.82
N ILE A 57 6.62 -8.12 -1.54
CA ILE A 57 6.41 -6.69 -1.76
C ILE A 57 6.03 -6.08 -0.42
N HIS A 58 6.79 -5.06 -0.01
CA HIS A 58 6.48 -4.25 1.16
C HIS A 58 6.23 -2.82 0.72
N GLU A 59 5.07 -2.29 1.08
CA GLU A 59 4.62 -0.96 0.68
C GLU A 59 4.23 -0.14 1.92
N MET A 60 4.66 1.11 1.96
CA MET A 60 4.21 2.08 2.95
C MET A 60 3.83 3.40 2.30
N ILE A 61 2.92 4.11 2.94
CA ILE A 61 2.62 5.51 2.67
C ILE A 61 3.19 6.33 3.82
N HIS A 62 4.11 7.22 3.49
CA HIS A 62 4.86 8.00 4.46
C HIS A 62 4.91 9.48 4.04
N VAL A 63 4.82 10.38 5.02
CA VAL A 63 5.01 11.82 4.81
C VAL A 63 6.44 12.15 5.20
N LEU A 64 7.22 12.63 4.23
CA LEU A 64 8.60 13.05 4.51
C LEU A 64 8.60 14.36 5.27
N THR A 65 9.31 14.43 6.38
CA THR A 65 9.51 15.66 7.15
C THR A 65 10.62 16.53 6.57
N VAL A 66 11.56 15.91 5.86
CA VAL A 66 12.72 16.54 5.21
C VAL A 66 12.75 16.24 3.71
N ASN A 67 13.69 16.84 2.98
CA ASN A 67 13.82 16.71 1.52
C ASN A 67 14.69 15.51 1.08
N HIS A 68 14.91 14.56 1.97
CA HIS A 68 15.61 13.32 1.68
C HIS A 68 14.86 12.13 2.30
N LEU A 69 15.19 10.93 1.83
CA LEU A 69 14.69 9.68 2.38
C LEU A 69 15.83 8.67 2.37
N GLN A 70 15.98 7.95 3.48
CA GLN A 70 16.89 6.82 3.56
C GLN A 70 16.11 5.52 3.72
N VAL A 71 16.38 4.54 2.86
CA VAL A 71 15.85 3.18 3.00
C VAL A 71 17.02 2.22 3.18
N CYS A 72 17.06 1.53 4.32
CA CYS A 72 18.20 0.70 4.70
C CYS A 72 17.85 -0.78 4.78
N LEU A 73 18.77 -1.61 4.31
CA LEU A 73 18.79 -3.06 4.51
C LEU A 73 19.75 -3.37 5.67
N VAL A 74 19.22 -3.94 6.74
CA VAL A 74 19.95 -4.26 7.97
C VAL A 74 20.07 -5.77 8.10
N LYS A 75 21.30 -6.27 7.98
CA LYS A 75 21.63 -7.69 8.16
C LYS A 75 21.39 -8.10 9.62
N THR A 76 20.57 -9.13 9.84
CA THR A 76 20.23 -9.67 11.17
C THR A 76 20.79 -11.07 11.43
N GLY A 77 21.20 -11.79 10.39
CA GLY A 77 21.84 -13.11 10.48
C GLY A 77 22.99 -13.24 9.47
N ASP A 78 23.29 -14.45 9.01
CA ASP A 78 24.44 -14.69 8.12
C ASP A 78 24.16 -14.38 6.65
N THR A 79 22.90 -14.38 6.24
CA THR A 79 22.48 -14.13 4.86
C THR A 79 22.71 -12.68 4.44
N THR A 80 22.94 -12.47 3.14
CA THR A 80 23.18 -11.12 2.58
C THR A 80 21.85 -10.45 2.21
N PRO A 81 21.53 -9.27 2.77
CA PRO A 81 20.35 -8.52 2.35
C PRO A 81 20.41 -8.12 0.88
N PHE A 82 19.27 -8.13 0.20
CA PHE A 82 19.14 -7.72 -1.19
C PHE A 82 17.83 -6.96 -1.40
N ILE A 83 17.69 -6.30 -2.55
CA ILE A 83 16.45 -5.66 -2.99
C ILE A 83 16.44 -5.69 -4.52
N SER A 84 15.31 -6.03 -5.12
CA SER A 84 15.17 -6.13 -6.58
C SER A 84 14.72 -4.81 -7.20
N SER A 85 13.78 -4.12 -6.55
CA SER A 85 13.41 -2.75 -6.90
C SER A 85 13.02 -1.95 -5.66
N LEU A 86 13.26 -0.64 -5.74
CA LEU A 86 12.83 0.34 -4.75
C LEU A 86 12.19 1.51 -5.50
N GLU A 87 10.92 1.75 -5.20
CA GLU A 87 10.08 2.66 -5.98
C GLU A 87 9.47 3.71 -5.04
N LEU A 88 9.47 4.96 -5.49
CA LEU A 88 8.90 6.10 -4.78
C LEU A 88 7.88 6.79 -5.70
N ARG A 89 6.61 6.82 -5.28
CA ARG A 89 5.52 7.45 -6.03
C ARG A 89 4.91 8.57 -5.19
N PRO A 90 4.93 9.84 -5.65
CA PRO A 90 4.32 10.92 -4.91
C PRO A 90 2.80 10.76 -4.91
N LEU A 91 2.17 10.97 -3.76
CA LEU A 91 0.72 10.96 -3.60
C LEU A 91 0.18 12.35 -3.28
N ASN A 92 -1.14 12.51 -3.38
CA ASN A 92 -1.81 13.71 -2.92
C ASN A 92 -1.80 13.76 -1.38
N ASN A 93 -1.36 14.87 -0.79
CA ASN A 93 -1.24 15.00 0.66
C ASN A 93 -2.58 14.81 1.41
N ASN A 94 -3.70 15.11 0.77
CA ASN A 94 -5.05 14.99 1.35
C ASN A 94 -5.62 13.57 1.27
N THR A 95 -4.90 12.61 0.67
CA THR A 95 -5.27 11.19 0.67
C THR A 95 -4.55 10.45 1.78
N TYR A 96 -5.12 9.36 2.30
CA TYR A 96 -4.45 8.51 3.29
C TYR A 96 -3.92 9.31 4.50
N VAL A 97 -4.77 10.14 5.09
CA VAL A 97 -4.43 10.96 6.26
C VAL A 97 -4.48 10.08 7.50
N THR A 98 -3.41 10.08 8.28
CA THR A 98 -3.31 9.36 9.55
C THR A 98 -3.04 10.34 10.69
N GLN A 99 -3.56 10.01 11.87
CA GLN A 99 -3.33 10.76 13.11
C GLN A 99 -1.88 10.69 13.59
N SER A 100 -1.20 9.57 13.34
CA SER A 100 0.21 9.35 13.67
C SER A 100 0.83 8.32 12.75
N GLY A 101 2.17 8.27 12.78
CA GLY A 101 2.94 7.24 12.09
C GLY A 101 2.77 7.24 10.57
N SER A 102 3.16 6.11 9.98
CA SER A 102 3.02 5.83 8.55
C SER A 102 2.00 4.72 8.34
N LEU A 103 1.55 4.54 7.11
CA LEU A 103 0.58 3.51 6.77
C LEU A 103 1.27 2.37 6.01
N ILE A 104 1.29 1.17 6.57
CA ILE A 104 1.76 -0.04 5.88
C ILE A 104 0.59 -0.66 5.15
N ALA A 105 0.76 -0.95 3.87
CA ALA A 105 -0.26 -1.63 3.10
C ALA A 105 -0.42 -3.07 3.61
N VAL A 106 -1.64 -3.43 4.00
CA VAL A 106 -2.01 -4.81 4.35
C VAL A 106 -2.65 -5.47 3.14
N SER A 107 -3.60 -4.79 2.52
CA SER A 107 -4.31 -5.29 1.35
C SER A 107 -4.80 -4.14 0.48
N ARG A 108 -4.72 -4.32 -0.84
CA ARG A 108 -5.32 -3.42 -1.82
C ARG A 108 -5.95 -4.28 -2.91
N VAL A 109 -7.25 -4.45 -2.83
CA VAL A 109 -8.01 -5.36 -3.69
C VAL A 109 -9.12 -4.66 -4.43
N TYR A 110 -9.47 -5.25 -5.56
CA TYR A 110 -10.68 -4.90 -6.29
C TYR A 110 -11.45 -6.15 -6.67
N PHE A 111 -12.75 -6.01 -6.90
CA PHE A 111 -13.63 -7.14 -7.09
C PHE A 111 -13.94 -7.30 -8.57
N SER A 112 -13.36 -8.32 -9.19
CA SER A 112 -13.43 -8.55 -10.63
C SER A 112 -13.56 -10.04 -10.95
N PRO A 113 -14.29 -10.41 -12.01
CA PRO A 113 -14.32 -11.79 -12.49
C PRO A 113 -13.00 -12.23 -13.14
N THR A 114 -12.09 -11.30 -13.44
CA THR A 114 -10.78 -11.60 -14.06
C THR A 114 -9.67 -11.60 -13.02
N SER A 115 -8.66 -12.45 -13.22
CA SER A 115 -7.50 -12.60 -12.32
C SER A 115 -6.30 -11.68 -12.64
N SER A 116 -6.49 -10.63 -13.45
CA SER A 116 -5.40 -9.70 -13.80
C SER A 116 -5.20 -8.64 -12.71
N PHE A 117 -3.95 -8.38 -12.33
CA PHE A 117 -3.65 -7.24 -11.46
C PHE A 117 -3.69 -5.93 -12.26
N VAL A 118 -3.98 -4.82 -11.58
CA VAL A 118 -3.95 -3.47 -12.18
C VAL A 118 -2.79 -2.70 -11.56
N ARG A 119 -2.02 -2.02 -12.42
CA ARG A 119 -0.87 -1.19 -12.02
C ARG A 119 -0.66 -0.07 -13.04
N PHE A 120 0.51 0.57 -13.05
CA PHE A 120 0.89 1.43 -14.17
C PHE A 120 0.84 0.67 -15.50
N ASP A 121 0.28 1.24 -16.59
CA ASP A 121 -0.15 2.64 -16.76
C ASP A 121 -1.63 2.92 -16.47
N GLU A 122 -2.41 1.92 -16.06
CA GLU A 122 -3.83 2.07 -15.73
C GLU A 122 -4.07 2.82 -14.41
N ASP A 123 -3.16 2.69 -13.43
CA ASP A 123 -3.12 3.51 -12.22
C ASP A 123 -1.95 4.50 -12.28
N ILE A 124 -2.29 5.79 -12.31
CA ILE A 124 -1.31 6.90 -12.36
C ILE A 124 -0.40 6.97 -11.14
N HIS A 125 -0.84 6.43 -9.99
CA HIS A 125 -0.06 6.37 -8.76
C HIS A 125 0.74 5.07 -8.65
N ASP A 126 0.63 4.19 -9.66
CA ASP A 126 1.33 2.91 -9.76
C ASP A 126 1.13 2.01 -8.52
N ARG A 127 -0.05 2.14 -7.89
CA ARG A 127 -0.49 1.20 -6.85
C ARG A 127 -0.79 -0.14 -7.51
N THR A 128 -0.53 -1.21 -6.78
CA THR A 128 -0.86 -2.56 -7.24
C THR A 128 -2.22 -2.95 -6.68
N TRP A 129 -3.21 -3.15 -7.55
CA TRP A 129 -4.53 -3.67 -7.19
C TRP A 129 -4.61 -5.13 -7.56
N VAL A 130 -4.94 -5.96 -6.57
CA VAL A 130 -5.05 -7.41 -6.75
C VAL A 130 -6.53 -7.79 -6.86
N PRO A 131 -6.94 -8.57 -7.87
CA PRO A 131 -8.32 -9.02 -7.96
C PRO A 131 -8.61 -9.97 -6.80
N PHE A 132 -9.75 -9.76 -6.14
CA PHE A 132 -10.22 -10.61 -5.06
C PHE A 132 -11.56 -11.23 -5.44
N SER A 133 -11.67 -12.53 -5.16
CA SER A 133 -12.86 -13.33 -5.38
C SER A 133 -13.01 -14.34 -4.26
N ASP A 134 -14.25 -14.55 -3.81
CA ASP A 134 -14.59 -15.61 -2.88
C ASP A 134 -15.86 -16.34 -3.35
N ASN A 135 -16.28 -17.37 -2.62
CA ASN A 135 -17.48 -18.15 -2.96
C ASN A 135 -18.79 -17.48 -2.50
N THR A 136 -18.72 -16.36 -1.78
CA THR A 136 -19.90 -15.67 -1.23
C THR A 136 -20.34 -14.49 -2.11
N THR A 137 -19.48 -14.09 -3.04
CA THR A 137 -19.70 -12.96 -3.94
C THR A 137 -19.96 -13.38 -5.38
N SER A 138 -20.65 -12.51 -6.09
CA SER A 138 -20.77 -12.48 -7.55
C SER A 138 -20.32 -11.12 -8.05
N PHE A 139 -20.06 -11.00 -9.35
CA PHE A 139 -19.46 -9.79 -9.90
C PHE A 139 -20.40 -9.06 -10.87
N LEU A 140 -20.35 -7.75 -10.80
CA LEU A 140 -20.90 -6.84 -11.80
C LEU A 140 -19.77 -6.20 -12.58
N SER A 141 -20.01 -5.90 -13.86
CA SER A 141 -19.09 -5.15 -14.71
C SER A 141 -19.86 -4.21 -15.61
N THR A 142 -19.20 -3.13 -16.05
CA THR A 142 -19.73 -2.18 -17.01
C THR A 142 -18.70 -1.75 -18.03
N ASN A 143 -19.16 -1.48 -19.26
CA ASN A 143 -18.31 -0.89 -20.30
C ASN A 143 -18.32 0.65 -20.23
N VAL A 144 -19.30 1.24 -19.54
CA VAL A 144 -19.44 2.69 -19.37
C VAL A 144 -18.27 3.21 -18.52
N SER A 145 -17.73 4.37 -18.86
CA SER A 145 -16.70 5.02 -18.05
C SER A 145 -17.29 5.47 -16.71
N VAL A 146 -16.53 5.26 -15.64
CA VAL A 146 -16.88 5.74 -14.30
C VAL A 146 -16.06 6.99 -14.04
N ASP A 147 -16.66 8.05 -13.56
CA ASP A 147 -15.93 9.23 -13.12
C ASP A 147 -15.06 8.90 -11.90
N THR A 148 -13.74 8.96 -12.08
CA THR A 148 -12.75 8.68 -11.03
C THR A 148 -12.02 9.93 -10.56
N SER A 149 -12.60 11.11 -10.80
CA SER A 149 -12.05 12.43 -10.45
C SER A 149 -12.09 12.77 -8.96
N ASN A 150 -11.86 11.79 -8.08
CA ASN A 150 -11.67 12.02 -6.65
C ASN A 150 -10.17 12.08 -6.28
N LEU A 151 -9.88 12.40 -5.01
CA LEU A 151 -8.49 12.53 -4.53
C LEU A 151 -7.66 11.24 -4.66
N TYR A 152 -8.31 10.07 -4.63
CA TYR A 152 -7.67 8.77 -4.66
C TYR A 152 -7.38 8.26 -6.07
N ASN A 153 -8.00 8.85 -7.11
CA ASN A 153 -7.84 8.47 -8.51
C ASN A 153 -7.86 6.94 -8.71
N VAL A 154 -8.93 6.28 -8.27
CA VAL A 154 -9.12 4.84 -8.49
C VAL A 154 -9.08 4.56 -10.01
N PRO A 155 -8.34 3.55 -10.49
CA PRO A 155 -8.18 3.32 -11.92
C PRO A 155 -9.48 2.78 -12.55
N GLN A 156 -9.68 3.02 -13.85
CA GLN A 156 -10.92 2.63 -14.56
C GLN A 156 -11.25 1.14 -14.45
N PRO A 157 -10.31 0.19 -14.61
CA PRO A 157 -10.64 -1.24 -14.50
C PRO A 157 -11.20 -1.61 -13.13
N VAL A 158 -10.69 -0.97 -12.06
CA VAL A 158 -11.16 -1.15 -10.69
C VAL A 158 -12.54 -0.54 -10.49
N ALA A 159 -12.75 0.68 -10.99
CA ALA A 159 -14.03 1.37 -10.84
C ALA A 159 -15.17 0.73 -11.65
N LYS A 160 -14.86 0.00 -12.72
CA LYS A 160 -15.84 -0.62 -13.63
C LYS A 160 -16.33 -1.99 -13.19
N THR A 161 -15.75 -2.57 -12.14
CA THR A 161 -16.18 -3.85 -11.59
C THR A 161 -16.58 -3.71 -10.13
N ALA A 162 -17.48 -4.58 -9.66
CA ALA A 162 -17.90 -4.59 -8.27
C ALA A 162 -18.31 -6.00 -7.83
N ALA A 163 -18.10 -6.31 -6.55
CA ALA A 163 -18.71 -7.46 -5.90
C ALA A 163 -20.14 -7.12 -5.47
N VAL A 164 -21.00 -8.13 -5.52
CA VAL A 164 -22.33 -8.19 -4.93
C VAL A 164 -22.47 -9.54 -4.19
N PRO A 165 -23.41 -9.71 -3.25
CA PRO A 165 -23.73 -11.02 -2.71
C PRO A 165 -24.11 -12.01 -3.82
N ALA A 166 -23.60 -13.25 -3.73
CA ALA A 166 -24.02 -14.33 -4.63
C ALA A 166 -25.50 -14.68 -4.45
N ASN A 167 -26.02 -14.54 -3.23
CA ASN A 167 -27.45 -14.61 -2.93
C ASN A 167 -27.97 -13.21 -2.61
N VAL A 168 -28.82 -12.67 -3.49
CA VAL A 168 -29.33 -11.29 -3.41
C VAL A 168 -30.09 -10.96 -2.12
N THR A 169 -30.60 -11.97 -1.40
CA THR A 169 -31.29 -11.75 -0.11
C THR A 169 -30.34 -11.70 1.08
N HIS A 170 -29.07 -12.06 0.90
CA HIS A 170 -28.06 -12.05 1.95
C HIS A 170 -27.27 -10.75 1.93
N PRO A 171 -26.73 -10.33 3.09
CA PRO A 171 -25.78 -9.23 3.13
C PRO A 171 -24.50 -9.59 2.37
N LEU A 172 -23.79 -8.57 1.90
CA LEU A 172 -22.40 -8.73 1.48
C LEU A 172 -21.53 -8.69 2.73
N THR A 173 -20.56 -9.59 2.85
CA THR A 173 -19.65 -9.65 3.99
C THR A 173 -18.21 -9.60 3.52
N LEU A 174 -17.36 -8.89 4.27
CA LEU A 174 -15.92 -8.84 4.06
C LEU A 174 -15.21 -9.13 5.37
N ASP A 175 -14.36 -10.15 5.37
CA ASP A 175 -13.69 -10.66 6.55
C ASP A 175 -12.17 -10.70 6.35
N TRP A 176 -11.43 -10.20 7.34
CA TRP A 176 -9.98 -10.37 7.39
C TRP A 176 -9.49 -10.35 8.84
N SER A 177 -8.27 -10.86 9.03
CA SER A 177 -7.56 -10.82 10.31
C SER A 177 -6.22 -10.12 10.14
N LEU A 178 -5.77 -9.43 11.18
CA LEU A 178 -4.42 -8.88 11.28
C LEU A 178 -3.62 -9.71 12.28
N ASP A 179 -2.35 -9.96 11.96
CA ASP A 179 -1.44 -10.70 12.85
C ASP A 179 -1.23 -9.97 14.19
N GLU A 180 -1.17 -8.64 14.13
CA GLU A 180 -1.06 -7.77 15.29
C GLU A 180 -2.44 -7.44 15.84
N ILE A 181 -2.80 -8.13 16.93
CA ILE A 181 -4.02 -7.86 17.68
C ILE A 181 -3.99 -6.39 18.15
N ASN A 182 -5.12 -5.68 18.00
CA ASN A 182 -5.26 -4.24 18.28
C ASN A 182 -4.50 -3.27 17.37
N ALA A 183 -3.93 -3.72 16.24
CA ALA A 183 -3.31 -2.81 15.28
C ALA A 183 -4.29 -1.70 14.85
N GLN A 184 -3.83 -0.45 14.97
CA GLN A 184 -4.57 0.71 14.49
C GLN A 184 -4.59 0.68 12.98
N SER A 185 -5.78 0.72 12.38
CA SER A 185 -5.97 0.45 10.97
C SER A 185 -6.85 1.49 10.30
N TYR A 186 -6.54 1.80 9.04
CA TYR A 186 -7.37 2.63 8.17
C TYR A 186 -7.90 1.79 7.03
N ILE A 187 -9.20 1.94 6.77
CA ILE A 187 -9.94 1.15 5.80
C ILE A 187 -10.59 2.13 4.82
N TYR A 188 -10.33 1.92 3.54
CA TYR A 188 -10.86 2.72 2.45
C TYR A 188 -11.70 1.82 1.56
N MET A 189 -12.98 2.12 1.45
CA MET A 189 -13.93 1.36 0.65
C MET A 189 -14.41 2.22 -0.51
N HIS A 190 -14.29 1.71 -1.73
CA HIS A 190 -14.61 2.44 -2.95
C HIS A 190 -15.90 1.91 -3.58
N PHE A 191 -16.81 2.82 -3.93
CA PHE A 191 -18.13 2.51 -4.43
C PHE A 191 -18.52 3.38 -5.62
N ALA A 192 -19.13 2.77 -6.62
CA ALA A 192 -19.83 3.42 -7.71
C ALA A 192 -21.03 2.54 -8.08
N GLU A 193 -22.19 3.15 -8.34
CA GLU A 193 -23.28 2.44 -8.97
C GLU A 193 -22.95 2.30 -10.47
N ILE A 194 -22.60 1.08 -10.87
CA ILE A 194 -22.11 0.75 -12.22
C ILE A 194 -23.18 0.15 -13.13
N LYS A 195 -24.43 0.03 -12.65
CA LYS A 195 -25.60 -0.25 -13.48
C LYS A 195 -26.39 1.03 -13.76
N ASN A 196 -27.04 1.05 -14.91
CA ASN A 196 -28.17 1.93 -15.12
C ASN A 196 -29.35 1.34 -14.36
N LEU A 197 -29.71 1.96 -13.24
CA LEU A 197 -30.90 1.59 -12.49
C LEU A 197 -32.15 2.11 -13.20
N GLU A 198 -33.19 1.28 -13.27
CA GLU A 198 -34.54 1.70 -13.66
C GLU A 198 -35.20 2.57 -12.57
N ASP A 199 -36.31 3.23 -12.87
CA ASP A 199 -36.96 4.19 -11.96
C ASP A 199 -37.41 3.58 -10.62
N ASP A 200 -37.73 2.28 -10.60
CA ASP A 200 -38.12 1.52 -9.40
C ASP A 200 -36.95 0.75 -8.75
N GLU A 201 -35.75 0.82 -9.35
CA GLU A 201 -34.55 0.20 -8.81
C GLU A 201 -33.78 1.13 -7.88
N ILE A 202 -33.57 0.68 -6.65
CA ILE A 202 -32.87 1.42 -5.61
C ILE A 202 -31.81 0.51 -5.01
N ARG A 203 -30.57 0.98 -5.01
CA ARG A 203 -29.49 0.39 -4.21
C ARG A 203 -29.17 1.28 -3.03
N GLU A 204 -29.65 0.87 -1.85
CA GLU A 204 -29.42 1.57 -0.59
C GLU A 204 -29.07 0.56 0.52
N PHE A 205 -27.91 0.71 1.15
CA PHE A 205 -27.45 -0.22 2.17
C PHE A 205 -26.77 0.48 3.35
N THR A 206 -26.73 -0.23 4.48
CA THR A 206 -25.99 0.18 5.68
C THR A 206 -24.75 -0.69 5.82
N ILE A 207 -23.64 -0.08 6.25
CA ILE A 207 -22.36 -0.73 6.50
C ILE A 207 -22.15 -0.77 8.01
N THR A 208 -21.90 -1.96 8.53
CA THR A 208 -21.57 -2.19 9.94
C THR A 208 -20.32 -3.05 10.06
N TYR A 209 -19.68 -3.03 11.22
CA TYR A 209 -18.50 -3.87 11.48
C TYR A 209 -18.44 -4.40 12.92
N ASN A 210 -17.69 -5.48 13.13
CA ASN A 210 -17.31 -6.05 14.43
C ASN A 210 -18.46 -6.10 15.46
N GLY A 211 -19.50 -6.87 15.13
CA GLY A 211 -20.67 -7.05 16.00
C GLY A 211 -21.72 -5.95 15.89
N GLY A 212 -21.81 -5.29 14.72
CA GLY A 212 -22.89 -4.34 14.40
C GLY A 212 -22.58 -2.88 14.72
N LYS A 213 -21.31 -2.53 14.98
CA LYS A 213 -20.90 -1.12 15.09
C LYS A 213 -21.17 -0.41 13.77
N SER A 214 -21.77 0.77 13.83
CA SER A 214 -22.07 1.53 12.63
C SER A 214 -20.80 2.05 11.94
N TRP A 215 -20.74 1.89 10.62
CA TRP A 215 -19.73 2.51 9.77
C TRP A 215 -20.33 3.58 8.86
N PHE A 216 -21.46 3.26 8.19
CA PHE A 216 -22.19 4.22 7.37
C PHE A 216 -23.65 3.80 7.21
N HIS A 217 -24.60 4.73 7.23
CA HIS A 217 -26.04 4.46 7.13
C HIS A 217 -26.65 4.96 5.83
N TYR A 218 -27.66 4.24 5.31
CA TYR A 218 -28.46 4.63 4.15
C TYR A 218 -27.63 5.06 2.93
N PHE A 219 -26.54 4.33 2.67
CA PHE A 219 -25.62 4.68 1.61
C PHE A 219 -26.18 4.31 0.24
N ARG A 220 -26.17 5.29 -0.67
CA ARG A 220 -26.46 5.10 -2.10
C ARG A 220 -25.21 5.45 -2.91
N PRO A 221 -24.54 4.47 -3.53
CA PRO A 221 -23.40 4.75 -4.40
C PRO A 221 -23.81 5.68 -5.55
N PRO A 222 -23.00 6.69 -5.90
CA PRO A 222 -23.32 7.57 -7.02
C PRO A 222 -23.19 6.84 -8.37
N LYS A 223 -24.11 7.14 -9.29
CA LYS A 223 -24.17 6.55 -10.62
C LYS A 223 -22.94 6.92 -11.44
N PHE A 224 -22.20 5.91 -11.89
CA PHE A 224 -20.97 6.04 -12.68
C PHE A 224 -20.00 7.09 -12.15
N SER A 225 -19.88 7.22 -10.83
CA SER A 225 -18.89 8.08 -10.18
C SER A 225 -18.39 7.38 -8.93
N ILE A 226 -17.08 7.37 -8.71
CA ILE A 226 -16.47 6.68 -7.58
C ILE A 226 -16.46 7.58 -6.34
N THR A 227 -16.94 7.05 -5.22
CA THR A 227 -16.78 7.66 -3.91
C THR A 227 -16.01 6.72 -2.98
N THR A 228 -15.28 7.31 -2.05
CA THR A 228 -14.49 6.56 -1.06
C THR A 228 -15.06 6.84 0.33
N ILE A 229 -15.51 5.79 1.02
CA ILE A 229 -15.87 5.85 2.43
C ILE A 229 -14.69 5.35 3.25
N TYR A 230 -14.32 6.12 4.28
CA TYR A 230 -13.25 5.79 5.21
C TYR A 230 -13.56 6.43 6.58
N ASN A 231 -12.93 5.94 7.63
CA ASN A 231 -13.01 6.56 8.95
C ASN A 231 -11.85 7.56 9.14
N PRO A 232 -12.10 8.81 9.59
CA PRO A 232 -11.03 9.78 9.84
C PRO A 232 -10.07 9.38 10.97
N THR A 233 -10.52 8.50 11.87
CA THR A 233 -9.70 7.95 12.96
C THR A 233 -9.44 6.46 12.71
N ALA A 234 -8.26 6.00 13.13
CA ALA A 234 -7.93 4.59 13.05
C ALA A 234 -8.93 3.74 13.84
N VAL A 235 -9.16 2.52 13.35
CA VAL A 235 -9.96 1.50 14.04
C VAL A 235 -9.09 0.31 14.40
N SER A 236 -9.44 -0.35 15.51
CA SER A 236 -8.79 -1.58 15.95
C SER A 236 -9.83 -2.63 16.32
N SER A 237 -9.40 -3.89 16.30
CA SER A 237 -10.16 -5.01 16.85
C SER A 237 -9.42 -5.72 17.98
N PRO A 238 -10.05 -5.97 19.14
CA PRO A 238 -9.47 -6.68 20.28
C PRO A 238 -8.97 -8.09 20.01
N ASP A 239 -9.46 -8.73 18.95
CA ASP A 239 -9.10 -10.08 18.52
C ASP A 239 -8.35 -10.09 17.17
N GLY A 240 -8.02 -8.91 16.63
CA GLY A 240 -7.40 -8.75 15.32
C GLY A 240 -8.34 -9.01 14.14
N ASN A 241 -9.59 -9.40 14.37
CA ASN A 241 -10.54 -9.74 13.31
C ASN A 241 -11.41 -8.53 12.94
N PHE A 242 -11.60 -8.35 11.64
CA PHE A 242 -12.51 -7.38 11.09
C PHE A 242 -13.56 -8.11 10.27
N ASN A 243 -14.82 -7.95 10.65
CA ASN A 243 -15.97 -8.43 9.90
C ASN A 243 -16.81 -7.21 9.54
N PHE A 244 -16.93 -6.94 8.24
CA PHE A 244 -17.80 -5.91 7.72
C PHE A 244 -19.02 -6.55 7.07
N THR A 245 -20.19 -6.01 7.40
CA THR A 245 -21.47 -6.44 6.87
C THR A 245 -22.17 -5.26 6.20
N PHE A 246 -22.54 -5.46 4.94
CA PHE A 246 -23.30 -4.54 4.13
C PHE A 246 -24.70 -5.12 4.00
N ALA A 247 -25.70 -4.45 4.56
CA ALA A 247 -27.08 -4.93 4.60
C ALA A 247 -27.99 -3.97 3.85
N MET A 248 -28.87 -4.52 3.01
CA MET A 248 -29.91 -3.75 2.35
C MET A 248 -30.76 -3.02 3.39
N THR A 249 -31.17 -1.81 3.05
CA THR A 249 -32.24 -1.12 3.78
C THR A 249 -33.60 -1.62 3.30
N VAL A 250 -34.64 -1.28 4.05
CA VAL A 250 -36.04 -1.59 3.69
C VAL A 250 -36.49 -0.93 2.37
N ASN A 251 -35.79 0.13 1.93
CA ASN A 251 -36.08 0.85 0.70
C ASN A 251 -35.32 0.31 -0.51
N SER A 252 -34.37 -0.62 -0.30
CA SER A 252 -33.53 -1.16 -1.37
C SER A 252 -34.23 -2.28 -2.10
N THR A 253 -34.19 -2.25 -3.42
CA THR A 253 -34.61 -3.35 -4.30
C THR A 253 -33.42 -4.14 -4.84
N LEU A 254 -32.21 -3.58 -4.74
CA LEU A 254 -30.97 -4.21 -5.16
C LEU A 254 -30.02 -4.49 -3.98
N PRO A 255 -29.20 -5.55 -4.07
CA PRO A 255 -28.25 -5.90 -3.00
C PRO A 255 -27.14 -4.84 -2.87
N PRO A 256 -26.32 -4.87 -1.81
CA PRO A 256 -25.13 -4.01 -1.72
C PRO A 256 -24.12 -4.30 -2.83
N LEU A 257 -23.21 -3.36 -3.07
CA LEU A 257 -22.03 -3.57 -3.92
C LEU A 257 -20.79 -2.92 -3.33
N ILE A 258 -19.62 -3.32 -3.79
CA ILE A 258 -18.33 -2.67 -3.52
C ILE A 258 -17.38 -2.84 -4.71
N ASN A 259 -16.68 -1.79 -5.11
CA ASN A 259 -15.75 -1.84 -6.25
C ASN A 259 -14.34 -2.24 -5.80
N ALA A 260 -13.89 -1.69 -4.66
CA ALA A 260 -12.55 -1.93 -4.15
C ALA A 260 -12.42 -1.67 -2.64
N LEU A 261 -11.37 -2.25 -2.07
CA LEU A 261 -11.02 -2.17 -0.65
C LEU A 261 -9.51 -1.96 -0.49
N GLU A 262 -9.12 -0.97 0.30
CA GLU A 262 -7.76 -0.79 0.77
C GLU A 262 -7.71 -0.86 2.30
N ILE A 263 -6.75 -1.62 2.83
CA ILE A 263 -6.51 -1.81 4.26
C ILE A 263 -5.07 -1.45 4.55
N TYR A 264 -4.89 -0.57 5.54
CA TYR A 264 -3.58 -0.16 6.03
C TYR A 264 -3.50 -0.30 7.54
N LYS A 265 -2.32 -0.68 8.04
CA LYS A 265 -1.99 -0.60 9.47
C LYS A 265 -1.06 0.58 9.73
N VAL A 266 -1.18 1.19 10.91
CA VAL A 266 -0.27 2.23 11.37
C VAL A 266 1.06 1.61 11.79
N LEU A 267 2.16 2.21 11.36
CA LEU A 267 3.50 1.96 11.87
C LEU A 267 4.04 3.24 12.50
N ASP A 268 4.26 3.20 13.80
CA ASP A 268 4.91 4.29 14.52
C ASP A 268 6.42 4.30 14.24
N LEU A 269 6.96 5.48 13.99
CA LEU A 269 8.37 5.72 13.69
C LEU A 269 8.95 6.66 14.77
N PRO A 270 9.24 6.15 15.99
CA PRO A 270 9.55 6.98 17.15
C PRO A 270 10.92 7.66 17.09
N LEU A 271 11.85 7.13 16.28
CA LEU A 271 13.18 7.70 16.14
C LEU A 271 13.14 8.85 15.13
N LEU A 272 13.70 10.00 15.52
CA LEU A 272 13.82 11.16 14.64
C LEU A 272 14.84 10.89 13.55
N GLU A 273 14.54 11.32 12.32
CA GLU A 273 15.53 11.33 11.25
C GLU A 273 16.69 12.27 11.58
N THR A 274 17.87 11.95 11.06
CA THR A 274 19.06 12.78 11.19
C THR A 274 18.83 14.13 10.50
N ASP A 275 19.30 15.21 11.12
CA ASP A 275 19.10 16.56 10.60
C ASP A 275 19.75 16.74 9.21
N GLN A 276 19.14 17.57 8.36
CA GLN A 276 19.59 17.77 6.98
C GLN A 276 21.03 18.30 6.89
N ASP A 277 21.45 19.15 7.83
CA ASP A 277 22.80 19.72 7.84
C ASP A 277 23.83 18.64 8.22
N GLU A 278 23.48 17.76 9.16
CA GLU A 278 24.31 16.62 9.54
C GLU A 278 24.44 15.60 8.41
N VAL A 279 23.33 15.30 7.71
CA VAL A 279 23.34 14.42 6.53
C VAL A 279 24.20 15.00 5.42
N SER A 280 24.08 16.31 5.16
CA SER A 280 24.87 17.02 4.15
C SER A 280 26.36 17.02 4.51
N ALA A 281 26.70 17.27 5.77
CA ALA A 281 28.08 17.21 6.26
C ALA A 281 28.69 15.80 6.12
N MET A 282 27.94 14.76 6.52
CA MET A 282 28.39 13.37 6.41
C MET A 282 28.60 12.94 4.95
N MET A 283 27.70 13.35 4.05
CA MET A 283 27.86 13.07 2.61
C MET A 283 29.06 13.81 2.01
N ASN A 284 29.32 15.05 2.42
CA ASN A 284 30.52 15.79 1.99
C ASN A 284 31.81 15.09 2.46
N ILE A 285 31.85 14.63 3.72
CA ILE A 285 33.00 13.89 4.25
C ILE A 285 33.19 12.58 3.47
N LYS A 286 32.12 11.83 3.21
CA LYS A 286 32.17 10.57 2.45
C LYS A 286 32.68 10.79 1.02
N THR A 287 32.14 11.78 0.31
CA THR A 287 32.56 12.13 -1.05
C THR A 287 34.05 12.50 -1.08
N THR A 288 34.47 13.35 -0.14
CA THR A 288 35.88 13.74 0.01
C THR A 288 36.79 12.54 0.28
N TYR A 289 36.33 11.56 1.05
CA TYR A 289 37.10 10.35 1.33
C TYR A 289 37.17 9.41 0.12
N GLU A 290 36.07 9.24 -0.63
CA GLU A 290 36.03 8.44 -1.86
C GLU A 290 36.91 9.06 -2.96
N GLU A 291 36.89 10.38 -3.11
CA GLU A 291 37.78 11.12 -4.01
C GLU A 291 39.25 10.91 -3.64
N ARG A 292 39.61 11.09 -2.36
CA ARG A 292 40.98 10.85 -1.88
C ARG A 292 41.41 9.40 -2.07
N ARG A 293 40.53 8.44 -1.80
CA ARG A 293 40.80 7.02 -2.01
C ARG A 293 41.00 6.70 -3.50
N SER A 294 40.20 7.28 -4.39
CA SER A 294 40.35 7.15 -5.84
C SER A 294 41.70 7.72 -6.30
N MET A 295 42.05 8.92 -5.83
CA MET A 295 43.37 9.52 -6.09
C MET A 295 44.53 8.63 -5.60
N LEU A 296 44.47 8.12 -4.36
CA LEU A 296 45.47 7.19 -3.84
C LEU A 296 45.59 5.90 -4.67
N SER A 297 44.46 5.36 -5.14
CA SER A 297 44.47 4.18 -6.02
C SER A 297 45.08 4.45 -7.40
N SER A 298 44.86 5.65 -7.94
CA SER A 298 45.46 6.10 -9.21
C SER A 298 46.98 6.31 -9.08
N VAL A 299 47.46 6.86 -7.96
CA VAL A 299 48.89 7.03 -7.67
C VAL A 299 49.61 5.68 -7.55
N ILE A 300 48.97 4.68 -6.92
CA ILE A 300 49.51 3.31 -6.82
C ILE A 300 49.53 2.61 -8.19
N SER A 301 48.54 2.87 -9.06
CA SER A 301 48.53 2.35 -10.44
C SER A 301 49.65 2.95 -11.31
N VAL A 302 49.96 4.23 -11.14
CA VAL A 302 51.07 4.90 -11.87
C VAL A 302 52.43 4.42 -11.36
N GLY A 303 52.56 4.15 -10.05
CA GLY A 303 53.77 3.58 -9.45
C GLY A 303 54.11 2.14 -9.85
N ARG A 304 53.19 1.42 -10.52
CA ARG A 304 53.44 0.06 -11.06
C ARG A 304 53.93 0.03 -12.50
N PHE A 305 54.04 1.18 -13.17
CA PHE A 305 54.61 1.32 -14.51
C PHE A 305 56.02 1.93 -14.53
N ILE A 306 56.61 2.17 -13.35
CA ILE A 306 58.00 2.61 -13.21
C ILE A 306 58.69 1.70 -12.18
N LEU A 307 59.05 0.49 -12.62
CA LEU A 307 60.15 -0.34 -12.12
C LEU A 307 60.38 -1.49 -13.10
#